data_AF-A0A183I5R1-F1
#
_entry.id   AF-A0A183I5R1-F1
#
_cell.length_a   1.000
_cell.length_b   1.000
_cell.length_c   1.000
_cell.angle_alpha   90.00
_cell.angle_beta   90.00
_cell.angle_gamma   90.00
#
_symmetry.space_group_name_H-M   'P 1'
#
loop_
_entity.id
_entity.type
_entity.pdbx_description
1 polymer ?
#
loop_
_entity_poly.entity_id
_entity_poly.type
_entity_poly.pdbx_seq_one_letter_code
_entity_poly.pdbx_strand_id
1 'polypeptide(L)'
;MQIILIDHLQLCDQLSKHAYDPDLAPIMGANLEGLSKAMIITVGYDILRDEGALYVQRLKSFNVSVYWKHYSHLYHGFLNMPFSKEKMKILHEIAIFIESQLRENS
;
A
#
# COMPACT_ATOMS: atom_id res chain seq x y z
N MET A 1 -11.14 24.40 -28.14
CA MET A 1 -10.64 23.63 -26.98
C MET A 1 -10.53 22.19 -27.44
N GLN A 2 -9.32 21.74 -27.79
CA GLN A 2 -9.08 20.44 -28.40
C GLN A 2 -8.88 19.44 -27.27
N ILE A 3 -9.84 18.53 -27.09
CA ILE A 3 -9.69 17.38 -26.20
C ILE A 3 -8.61 16.51 -26.85
N ILE A 4 -7.44 16.41 -26.20
CA ILE A 4 -6.36 15.55 -26.65
C ILE A 4 -6.84 14.11 -26.48
N LEU A 5 -7.26 13.49 -27.57
CA LEU A 5 -7.46 12.05 -27.64
C LEU A 5 -6.07 11.41 -27.70
N ILE A 6 -5.40 11.31 -26.55
CA ILE A 6 -4.17 10.54 -26.44
C ILE A 6 -4.55 9.09 -26.71
N ASP A 7 -4.00 8.49 -27.76
CA ASP A 7 -4.13 7.07 -28.04
C ASP A 7 -3.65 6.28 -26.80
N HIS A 8 -4.40 5.27 -26.36
CA HIS A 8 -4.03 4.42 -25.23
C HIS A 8 -2.59 3.90 -25.34
N LEU A 9 -2.12 3.61 -26.56
CA LEU A 9 -0.74 3.18 -26.79
C LEU A 9 0.29 4.27 -26.47
N GLN A 10 0.00 5.52 -26.82
CA GLN A 10 0.89 6.65 -26.54
C GLN A 10 0.94 6.96 -25.03
N LEU A 11 -0.19 6.84 -24.33
CA LEU A 11 -0.22 6.99 -22.87
C LEU A 11 0.58 5.88 -22.18
N CYS A 12 0.41 4.63 -22.61
CA CYS A 12 1.18 3.50 -22.08
C CYS A 12 2.68 3.70 -22.29
N ASP A 13 3.11 4.19 -23.45
CA ASP A 13 4.53 4.43 -23.74
C ASP A 13 5.12 5.59 -22.91
N GLN A 14 4.30 6.58 -22.55
CA GLN A 14 4.73 7.63 -21.63
C GLN A 14 4.84 7.13 -20.19
N LEU A 15 3.87 6.34 -19.71
CA LEU A 15 3.88 5.80 -18.36
C LEU A 15 4.94 4.71 -18.15
N SER A 16 5.21 3.89 -19.16
CA SER A 16 6.18 2.78 -19.08
C SER A 16 7.58 3.26 -18.72
N LYS A 17 7.95 4.47 -19.15
CA LYS A 17 9.24 5.12 -18.83
C LYS A 17 9.43 5.34 -17.33
N HIS A 18 8.34 5.45 -16.58
CA HIS A 18 8.34 5.66 -15.14
C HIS A 18 7.98 4.40 -14.35
N ALA A 19 7.70 3.26 -15.01
CA ALA A 19 7.22 2.05 -14.34
C ALA A 19 8.19 1.51 -13.26
N TYR A 20 9.47 1.86 -13.36
CA TYR A 20 10.51 1.47 -12.40
C TYR A 20 10.99 2.61 -11.50
N ASP A 21 10.39 3.79 -11.59
CA ASP A 21 10.68 4.92 -10.73
C ASP A 21 10.24 4.60 -9.30
N PRO A 22 11.13 4.61 -8.29
CA PRO A 22 10.74 4.34 -6.90
C PRO A 22 9.68 5.30 -6.34
N ASP A 23 9.57 6.52 -6.86
CA ASP A 23 8.55 7.48 -6.43
C ASP A 23 7.15 7.10 -6.96
N LEU A 24 7.08 6.30 -8.02
CA LEU A 24 5.83 5.74 -8.56
C LEU A 24 5.57 4.31 -8.06
N ALA A 25 6.61 3.48 -8.04
CA ALA A 25 6.58 2.08 -7.66
C ALA A 25 7.59 1.83 -6.52
N PRO A 26 7.21 2.09 -5.24
CA PRO A 26 8.13 2.01 -4.10
C PRO A 26 8.84 0.65 -3.93
N ILE A 27 8.24 -0.42 -4.46
CA ILE A 27 8.87 -1.74 -4.50
C ILE A 27 10.17 -1.75 -5.30
N MET A 28 10.41 -0.80 -6.19
CA MET A 28 11.63 -0.67 -7.00
C MET A 28 12.76 0.06 -6.26
N GLY A 29 12.51 0.59 -5.05
CA GLY A 29 13.55 1.22 -4.23
C GLY A 29 14.76 0.32 -4.02
N ALA A 30 15.96 0.86 -4.28
CA ALA A 30 17.22 0.10 -4.24
C ALA A 30 17.64 -0.29 -2.81
N ASN A 31 17.38 0.58 -1.83
CA ASN A 31 17.61 0.33 -0.41
C ASN A 31 16.42 0.84 0.40
N LEU A 32 15.87 -0.02 1.27
CA LEU A 32 14.75 0.30 2.15
C LEU A 32 15.14 0.23 3.64
N GLU A 33 16.44 0.12 3.95
CA GLU A 33 16.94 0.14 5.32
C GLU A 33 16.60 1.45 6.03
N GLY A 34 16.36 1.36 7.34
CA GLY A 34 16.08 2.54 8.17
C GLY A 34 14.68 3.13 8.00
N LEU A 35 13.84 2.59 7.11
CA LEU A 35 12.43 2.97 7.07
C LEU A 35 11.72 2.65 8.39
N SER A 36 10.75 3.48 8.75
CA SER A 36 9.93 3.30 9.94
C SER A 36 9.17 1.96 9.90
N LYS A 37 8.89 1.42 11.09
CA LYS A 37 8.02 0.26 11.24
C LYS A 37 6.67 0.51 10.55
N ALA A 38 6.23 -0.44 9.76
CA ALA A 38 5.07 -0.28 8.89
C ALA A 38 3.93 -1.23 9.28
N MET A 39 2.70 -0.75 9.11
CA MET A 39 1.51 -1.60 9.06
C MET A 39 1.05 -1.69 7.61
N ILE A 40 0.90 -2.91 7.09
CA ILE A 40 0.38 -3.15 5.74
C ILE A 40 -0.89 -3.99 5.86
N ILE A 41 -1.96 -3.53 5.24
CA ILE A 41 -3.25 -4.23 5.19
C ILE A 41 -3.56 -4.53 3.74
N THR A 42 -3.88 -5.79 3.45
CA THR A 42 -4.30 -6.24 2.12
C THR A 42 -5.66 -6.91 2.23
N VAL A 43 -6.41 -6.95 1.13
CA VAL A 43 -7.74 -7.55 1.07
C VAL A 43 -7.87 -8.51 -0.11
N GLY A 44 -8.83 -9.44 -0.07
CA GLY A 44 -8.90 -10.56 -1.01
C GLY A 44 -9.32 -10.17 -2.42
N TYR A 45 -10.32 -9.29 -2.54
CA TYR A 45 -10.89 -8.81 -3.82
C TYR A 45 -10.26 -7.47 -4.20
N ASP A 46 -8.95 -7.47 -4.41
CA ASP A 46 -8.17 -6.28 -4.76
C ASP A 46 -7.05 -6.65 -5.73
N ILE A 47 -6.95 -5.90 -6.84
CA ILE A 47 -5.90 -6.08 -7.83
C ILE A 47 -4.52 -5.74 -7.27
N LEU A 48 -4.46 -4.91 -6.21
CA LEU A 48 -3.24 -4.51 -5.52
C LEU A 48 -2.83 -5.49 -4.41
N ARG A 49 -3.58 -6.58 -4.21
CA ARG A 49 -3.34 -7.54 -3.12
C ARG A 49 -1.92 -8.11 -3.14
N ASP A 50 -1.49 -8.55 -4.32
CA ASP A 50 -0.25 -9.32 -4.46
C ASP A 50 0.97 -8.38 -4.40
N GLU A 51 0.89 -7.17 -4.96
CA GLU A 51 1.94 -6.15 -4.79
C GLU A 51 2.10 -5.72 -3.33
N GLY A 52 1.00 -5.62 -2.56
CA GLY A 52 1.06 -5.34 -1.13
C GLY A 52 1.79 -6.43 -0.36
N ALA A 53 1.50 -7.71 -0.67
CA ALA A 53 2.21 -8.85 -0.08
C ALA A 53 3.70 -8.89 -0.48
N LEU A 54 4.03 -8.56 -1.73
CA LEU A 54 5.41 -8.46 -2.18
C LEU A 54 6.17 -7.34 -1.47
N TYR A 55 5.54 -6.18 -1.26
CA TYR A 55 6.18 -5.06 -0.55
C TYR A 55 6.45 -5.41 0.92
N VAL A 56 5.57 -6.17 1.58
CA VAL A 56 5.82 -6.73 2.93
C VAL A 56 7.08 -7.58 2.95
N GLN A 57 7.22 -8.50 1.99
CA GLN A 57 8.41 -9.36 1.90
C GLN A 57 9.67 -8.53 1.66
N ARG A 58 9.58 -7.52 0.79
CA ARG A 58 10.70 -6.64 0.47
C ARG A 58 11.15 -5.81 1.68
N LEU A 59 10.23 -5.15 2.38
CA LEU A 59 10.55 -4.41 3.61
C LEU A 59 11.22 -5.31 4.66
N LYS A 60 10.69 -6.52 4.87
CA LYS A 60 11.28 -7.50 5.79
C LYS A 60 12.69 -7.92 5.38
N SER A 61 12.98 -8.04 4.08
CA SER A 61 14.32 -8.37 3.59
C SER A 61 15.37 -7.29 3.89
N PHE A 62 14.94 -6.04 4.08
CA PHE A 62 15.76 -4.91 4.53
C PHE A 62 15.66 -4.67 6.05
N ASN A 63 15.25 -5.68 6.82
CA ASN A 63 15.10 -5.63 8.29
C ASN A 63 14.10 -4.57 8.80
N VAL A 64 13.18 -4.09 7.97
CA VAL A 64 12.10 -3.21 8.41
C VAL A 64 11.05 -4.03 9.15
N SER A 65 10.63 -3.56 10.33
CA SER A 65 9.56 -4.20 11.11
C SER A 65 8.21 -3.97 10.42
N VAL A 66 7.49 -5.04 10.11
CA VAL A 66 6.20 -4.97 9.40
C VAL A 66 5.13 -5.77 10.12
N TYR A 67 4.05 -5.09 10.52
CA TYR A 67 2.79 -5.72 10.90
C TYR A 67 1.91 -5.88 9.66
N TRP A 68 1.74 -7.12 9.19
CA TRP A 68 0.94 -7.40 8.00
C TRP A 68 -0.33 -8.17 8.35
N LYS A 69 -1.47 -7.75 7.79
CA LYS A 69 -2.75 -8.43 7.94
C LYS A 69 -3.48 -8.52 6.60
N HIS A 70 -4.02 -9.71 6.31
CA HIS A 70 -4.76 -9.98 5.09
C HIS A 70 -6.22 -10.35 5.40
N TYR A 71 -7.17 -9.67 4.76
CA TYR A 71 -8.60 -9.92 4.92
C TYR A 71 -9.20 -10.45 3.61
N SER A 72 -9.27 -11.78 3.48
CA SER A 72 -9.65 -12.46 2.23
C SER A 72 -11.08 -12.17 1.73
N HIS A 73 -11.98 -11.71 2.60
CA HIS A 73 -13.39 -11.46 2.26
C HIS A 73 -13.70 -9.98 1.95
N LEU A 74 -12.71 -9.09 2.06
CA LEU A 74 -12.87 -7.65 1.82
C LEU A 74 -12.40 -7.26 0.40
N TYR A 75 -12.79 -6.06 -0.02
CA TYR A 75 -12.51 -5.49 -1.34
C TYR A 75 -11.80 -4.13 -1.23
N HIS A 76 -11.20 -3.70 -2.35
CA HIS A 76 -10.47 -2.43 -2.42
C HIS A 76 -11.32 -1.24 -1.95
N GLY A 77 -10.73 -0.36 -1.13
CA GLY A 77 -11.40 0.84 -0.64
C GLY A 77 -12.44 0.62 0.48
N PHE A 78 -12.52 -0.56 1.11
CA PHE A 78 -13.49 -0.85 2.18
C PHE A 78 -13.48 0.16 3.35
N LEU A 79 -12.34 0.83 3.61
CA LEU A 79 -12.22 1.87 4.64
C LEU A 79 -13.08 3.12 4.35
N ASN A 80 -13.49 3.32 3.10
CA ASN A 80 -14.36 4.42 2.71
C ASN A 80 -15.85 4.07 2.81
N MET A 81 -16.20 2.82 3.10
CA MET A 81 -17.59 2.38 3.13
C MET A 81 -18.30 2.87 4.39
N PRO A 82 -19.44 3.59 4.27
CA PRO A 82 -20.21 4.03 5.43
C PRO A 82 -20.82 2.83 6.14
N PHE A 83 -20.92 2.91 7.48
CA PHE A 83 -21.56 1.90 8.34
C PHE A 83 -20.97 0.48 8.29
N SER A 84 -19.79 0.29 7.72
CA SER A 84 -19.10 -1.01 7.71
C SER A 84 -18.53 -1.36 9.09
N LYS A 85 -18.95 -2.50 9.66
CA LYS A 85 -18.42 -3.02 10.93
C LYS A 85 -16.94 -3.39 10.81
N GLU A 86 -16.55 -4.00 9.69
CA GLU A 86 -15.17 -4.38 9.42
C GLU A 86 -14.26 -3.15 9.34
N LYS A 87 -14.74 -2.06 8.70
CA LYS A 87 -14.04 -0.77 8.73
C LYS A 87 -13.79 -0.29 10.16
N MET A 88 -14.81 -0.25 11.01
CA MET A 88 -14.66 0.25 12.39
C MET A 88 -13.66 -0.57 13.19
N LYS A 89 -13.72 -1.90 13.05
CA LYS A 89 -12.76 -2.81 13.70
C LYS A 89 -11.33 -2.54 13.21
N ILE A 90 -11.13 -2.45 11.89
CA ILE A 90 -9.80 -2.29 11.30
C ILE A 90 -9.23 -0.90 11.60
N LEU A 91 -10.05 0.16 11.60
CA LEU A 91 -9.64 1.50 12.03
C LEU A 91 -9.16 1.52 13.48
N HIS A 92 -9.83 0.78 14.36
CA HIS A 92 -9.39 0.64 15.75
C HIS A 92 -8.02 -0.05 15.84
N GLU A 93 -7.79 -1.11 15.06
CA GLU A 93 -6.48 -1.78 15.00
C GLU A 93 -5.38 -0.83 14.46
N ILE A 94 -5.69 -0.02 13.44
CA ILE A 94 -4.77 1.00 12.91
C ILE A 94 -4.44 2.04 13.99
N ALA A 95 -5.45 2.53 14.72
CA ALA A 95 -5.25 3.49 15.79
C ALA A 95 -4.32 2.94 16.89
N ILE A 96 -4.55 1.69 17.32
CA ILE A 96 -3.69 1.00 18.30
C ILE A 96 -2.25 0.90 17.78
N PHE A 97 -2.07 0.52 16.51
CA PHE A 97 -0.74 0.45 15.91
C PHE A 97 -0.03 1.81 15.96
N ILE A 98 -0.70 2.89 15.53
CA ILE A 98 -0.13 4.24 15.55
C ILE A 98 0.20 4.68 16.98
N GLU A 99 -0.69 4.48 17.95
CA GLU A 99 -0.44 4.81 19.35
C GLU A 99 0.77 4.07 19.93
N SER A 100 0.94 2.79 19.58
CA SER A 100 2.12 2.01 19.96
C SER A 100 3.40 2.66 19.45
N GLN A 101 3.40 3.15 18.20
CA GLN A 101 4.57 3.78 17.60
C GLN A 101 4.88 5.15 18.20
N LEU A 102 3.86 5.91 18.62
CA LEU A 102 4.09 7.20 19.28
C LEU A 102 4.68 7.03 20.68
N ARG A 103 4.25 6.03 21.45
CA ARG A 103 4.76 5.75 22.80
C ARG A 103 6.18 5.19 22.80
N GLU A 104 6.54 4.41 21.79
CA GLU A 104 7.91 3.88 21.64
C GLU A 104 8.95 4.99 21.38
N ASN A 105 8.53 6.17 20.90
CA ASN A 105 9.39 7.28 20.52
C ASN A 105 9.34 8.49 21.50
N SER A 106 8.60 8.38 22.60
CA SER A 106 8.45 9.40 23.65
C SER A 106 9.17 9.00 24.92
#